data_AF-A0A1G7NQV0-F1
#
_entry.id   AF-A0A1G7NQV0-F1
#
_cell.length_a   1.000
_cell.length_b   1.000
_cell.length_c   1.000
_cell.angle_alpha   90.00
_cell.angle_beta   90.00
_cell.angle_gamma   90.00
#
_symmetry.space_group_name_H-M   'P 1'
#
loop_
_entity.id
_entity.type
_entity.pdbx_description
1 polymer ?
#
loop_
_entity_poly.entity_id
_entity_poly.type
_entity_poly.pdbx_seq_one_letter_code
_entity_poly.pdbx_strand_id
1 'polypeptide(L)'
;MSRNKRISLISNGRKCCSCSKGSIVLEAALVMPVFVIVIFFFIYMVQMTLLSSQMQMVASNTVREVSTNIYPVALAVQSYAQKQETGTEGAFGTEGKSTLNTMKSISKLSLSELASQYASSFPSPISDWIKDAAAKGDEPLNDLKNQVAESVLDPVVKPILHPFLDGTLLKEERLHVSRIFVPDLKKGKTPYFGLEISYELPIQVPFIGRRIVLQAKAEERVWIGDTDELNKDSSGDEGTQGEAAIVLSKPSPAYAGHKAIVTAKVAPGSTAKLTVYYKSGVSQAKYLGEVTADENGIVEWKWLVGGNTTPGTWTLVIETQDGITTTASFNVESPNNK
;
A
#
# COMPACT_ATOMS: atom_id res chain seq x y z
N MET A 1 28.22 24.51 -105.39
CA MET A 1 29.34 23.75 -104.79
C MET A 1 29.38 24.10 -103.31
N SER A 2 28.67 23.41 -102.43
CA SER A 2 28.92 22.09 -101.81
C SER A 2 30.04 22.09 -100.76
N ARG A 3 29.70 21.48 -99.61
CA ARG A 3 30.49 21.09 -98.41
C ARG A 3 30.59 22.14 -97.30
N ASN A 4 30.35 21.83 -96.02
CA ASN A 4 29.82 20.64 -95.36
C ASN A 4 29.40 21.06 -93.94
N LYS A 5 28.13 20.83 -93.58
CA LYS A 5 27.66 20.87 -92.18
C LYS A 5 28.39 19.78 -91.40
N ARG A 6 29.25 20.14 -90.45
CA ARG A 6 29.69 19.20 -89.41
C ARG A 6 28.66 19.23 -88.29
N ILE A 7 27.79 18.23 -88.28
CA ILE A 7 26.97 17.85 -87.13
C ILE A 7 27.90 17.09 -86.20
N SER A 8 28.35 17.73 -85.12
CA SER A 8 28.99 17.01 -84.02
C SER A 8 27.90 16.39 -83.15
N LEU A 9 27.89 15.06 -83.13
CA LEU A 9 27.07 14.21 -82.26
C LEU A 9 27.15 14.69 -80.81
N ILE A 10 26.01 15.03 -80.22
CA ILE A 10 25.85 15.08 -78.76
C ILE A 10 25.80 13.62 -78.32
N SER A 11 26.96 13.05 -77.96
CA SER A 11 27.00 11.77 -77.28
C SER A 11 26.58 11.94 -75.83
N ASN A 12 25.48 11.26 -75.52
CA ASN A 12 25.01 10.94 -74.18
C ASN A 12 26.15 10.46 -73.28
N GLY A 13 26.13 10.88 -72.02
CA GLY A 13 26.87 10.18 -70.96
C GLY A 13 27.73 11.03 -70.03
N ARG A 14 27.27 12.21 -69.59
CA ARG A 14 27.72 12.71 -68.28
C ARG A 14 26.76 12.20 -67.23
N LYS A 15 27.18 11.12 -66.57
CA LYS A 15 26.60 10.59 -65.33
C LYS A 15 26.23 11.75 -64.42
N CYS A 16 24.95 11.83 -64.07
CA CYS A 16 24.43 12.74 -63.05
C CYS A 16 25.03 12.34 -61.69
N CYS A 17 26.24 12.80 -61.39
CA CYS A 17 26.85 12.69 -60.08
C CYS A 17 26.27 13.77 -59.17
N SER A 18 24.99 13.69 -58.78
CA SER A 18 24.43 14.61 -57.78
C SER A 18 23.26 14.09 -56.94
N CYS A 19 22.90 12.81 -56.96
CA CYS A 19 21.75 12.31 -56.17
C CYS A 19 22.10 11.51 -54.89
N SER A 20 23.32 11.61 -54.35
CA SER A 20 23.68 10.91 -53.10
C SER A 20 24.06 11.86 -51.94
N LYS A 21 24.24 13.16 -52.19
CA LYS A 21 24.72 14.12 -51.18
C LYS A 21 23.69 14.55 -50.13
N GLY A 22 22.42 14.17 -50.28
CA GLY A 22 21.36 14.44 -49.29
C GLY A 22 20.95 13.24 -48.43
N SER A 23 21.28 12.01 -48.83
CA SER A 23 20.83 10.78 -48.14
C SER A 23 21.40 10.70 -46.73
N ILE A 24 22.69 10.99 -46.57
CA ILE A 24 23.37 10.87 -45.27
C ILE A 24 22.87 11.89 -44.25
N VAL A 25 22.44 13.08 -44.71
CA VAL A 25 21.86 14.11 -43.84
C VAL A 25 20.43 13.73 -43.45
N LEU A 26 19.65 13.16 -44.38
CA LEU A 26 18.28 12.69 -44.12
C LEU A 26 18.28 11.48 -43.16
N GLU A 27 19.18 10.52 -43.37
CA GLU A 27 19.36 9.37 -42.50
C GLU A 27 19.84 9.81 -41.11
N ALA A 28 20.82 10.71 -41.02
CA ALA A 28 21.28 11.25 -39.75
C ALA A 28 20.18 12.05 -39.02
N ALA A 29 19.36 12.83 -39.75
CA ALA A 29 18.26 13.59 -39.18
C ALA A 29 17.11 12.68 -38.67
N LEU A 30 16.96 11.48 -39.23
CA LEU A 30 15.97 10.49 -38.76
C LEU A 30 16.53 9.65 -37.60
N VAL A 31 17.82 9.31 -37.62
CA VAL A 31 18.47 8.49 -36.58
C VAL A 31 18.73 9.29 -35.31
N MET A 32 19.11 10.57 -35.41
CA MET A 32 19.49 11.38 -34.24
C MET A 32 18.37 11.53 -33.19
N PRO A 33 17.10 11.81 -33.56
CA PRO A 33 15.99 11.83 -32.60
C PRO A 33 15.75 10.47 -31.92
N VAL A 34 15.85 9.37 -32.67
CA VAL A 34 15.69 8.01 -32.11
C VAL A 34 16.82 7.70 -31.12
N PHE A 35 18.06 8.04 -31.48
CA PHE A 35 19.21 7.86 -30.60
C PHE A 35 19.07 8.67 -29.31
N VAL A 36 18.60 9.91 -29.40
CA VAL A 36 18.31 10.76 -28.23
C VAL A 36 17.22 10.15 -27.36
N ILE A 37 16.14 9.60 -27.93
CA ILE A 37 15.10 8.88 -27.18
C ILE A 37 15.68 7.68 -26.41
N VAL A 38 16.58 6.92 -27.03
CA VAL A 38 17.24 5.77 -26.38
C VAL A 38 18.13 6.22 -25.22
N ILE A 39 18.91 7.30 -25.39
CA ILE A 39 19.72 7.85 -24.29
C ILE A 39 18.82 8.31 -23.13
N PHE A 40 17.76 9.06 -23.42
CA PHE A 40 16.80 9.48 -22.40
C PHE A 40 16.17 8.26 -21.71
N PHE A 41 15.79 7.22 -22.45
CA PHE A 41 15.28 5.98 -21.89
C PHE A 41 16.25 5.34 -20.90
N PHE A 42 17.55 5.26 -21.21
CA PHE A 42 18.55 4.76 -20.28
C PHE A 42 18.69 5.64 -19.04
N ILE A 43 18.74 6.97 -19.21
CA ILE A 43 18.77 7.91 -18.08
C ILE A 43 17.54 7.71 -17.19
N TYR A 44 16.35 7.55 -17.78
CA TYR A 44 15.11 7.28 -17.05
C TYR A 44 15.16 5.95 -16.31
N MET A 45 15.67 4.90 -16.95
CA MET A 45 15.81 3.59 -16.31
C MET A 45 16.70 3.68 -15.08
N VAL A 46 17.83 4.39 -15.17
CA VAL A 46 18.74 4.60 -14.02
C VAL A 46 18.10 5.46 -12.93
N GLN A 47 17.42 6.56 -13.29
CA GLN A 47 16.73 7.38 -12.29
C GLN A 47 15.61 6.62 -11.58
N MET A 48 14.86 5.80 -12.32
CA MET A 48 13.78 4.97 -11.79
C MET A 48 14.29 3.95 -10.77
N THR A 49 15.42 3.28 -11.07
CA THR A 49 16.00 2.29 -10.14
C THR A 49 16.56 2.95 -8.88
N LEU A 50 17.21 4.12 -9.00
CA LEU A 50 17.69 4.88 -7.85
C LEU A 50 16.54 5.31 -6.93
N LEU A 51 15.48 5.89 -7.50
CA LEU A 51 14.30 6.30 -6.73
C LEU A 51 13.61 5.10 -6.09
N SER A 52 13.41 4.01 -6.83
CA SER A 52 12.77 2.79 -6.31
C SER A 52 13.56 2.16 -5.17
N SER A 53 14.90 2.13 -5.25
CA SER A 53 15.75 1.60 -4.18
C SER A 53 15.71 2.49 -2.93
N GLN A 54 15.74 3.81 -3.09
CA GLN A 54 15.62 4.74 -1.97
C GLN A 54 14.26 4.63 -1.29
N MET A 55 13.16 4.51 -2.05
CA MET A 55 11.84 4.29 -1.48
C MET A 55 11.80 3.01 -0.63
N GLN A 56 12.34 1.90 -1.14
CA GLN A 56 12.36 0.65 -0.38
C GLN A 56 13.17 0.76 0.91
N MET A 57 14.31 1.48 0.89
CA MET A 57 15.09 1.75 2.10
C MET A 57 14.32 2.61 3.11
N VAL A 58 13.69 3.69 2.66
CA VAL A 58 12.87 4.57 3.50
C VAL A 58 11.71 3.80 4.13
N ALA A 59 10.97 3.03 3.33
CA ALA A 59 9.86 2.22 3.83
C ALA A 59 10.33 1.20 4.88
N SER A 60 11.40 0.46 4.58
CA SER A 60 11.94 -0.57 5.49
C SER A 60 12.46 0.01 6.81
N ASN A 61 13.24 1.09 6.74
CA ASN A 61 13.79 1.72 7.94
C ASN A 61 12.69 2.33 8.82
N THR A 62 11.69 2.97 8.20
CA THR A 62 10.54 3.54 8.91
C THR A 62 9.74 2.47 9.63
N VAL A 63 9.40 1.38 8.93
CA VAL A 63 8.66 0.26 9.50
C VAL A 63 9.45 -0.36 10.65
N ARG A 64 10.77 -0.52 10.52
CA ARG A 64 11.62 -1.06 11.59
C ARG A 64 11.66 -0.16 12.83
N GLU A 65 11.74 1.16 12.65
CA GLU A 65 11.70 2.12 13.74
C GLU A 65 10.36 2.07 14.49
N VAL A 66 9.25 2.06 13.75
CA VAL A 66 7.91 1.96 14.35
C VAL A 66 7.71 0.63 15.06
N SER A 67 8.08 -0.49 14.44
CA SER A 67 7.94 -1.84 15.01
C SER A 67 8.75 -2.05 16.28
N THR A 68 9.86 -1.33 16.45
CA THR A 68 10.65 -1.35 17.69
C THR A 68 9.96 -0.57 18.80
N ASN A 69 9.27 0.52 18.47
CA ASN A 69 8.69 1.47 19.43
C ASN A 69 7.21 1.22 19.77
N ILE A 70 6.59 0.18 19.21
CA ILE A 70 5.17 -0.11 19.42
C ILE A 70 4.91 -1.00 20.66
N TYR A 71 5.94 -1.62 21.24
CA TYR A 71 5.81 -2.44 22.45
C TYR A 71 5.15 -1.70 23.64
N PRO A 72 5.55 -0.46 23.98
CA PRO A 72 4.93 0.27 25.09
C PRO A 72 3.45 0.59 24.83
N VAL A 73 3.09 0.82 23.57
CA VAL A 73 1.71 1.03 23.13
C VAL A 73 0.90 -0.23 23.38
N ALA A 74 1.44 -1.40 23.04
CA ALA A 74 0.78 -2.68 23.26
C ALA A 74 0.52 -2.98 24.74
N LEU A 75 1.49 -2.69 25.61
CA LEU A 75 1.30 -2.81 27.06
C LEU A 75 0.17 -1.89 27.57
N ALA A 76 0.09 -0.66 27.05
CA ALA A 76 -0.98 0.27 27.38
C ALA A 76 -2.35 -0.27 26.95
N VAL A 77 -2.46 -0.78 25.72
CA VAL A 77 -3.68 -1.40 25.18
C VAL A 77 -4.10 -2.63 25.99
N GLN A 78 -3.17 -3.54 26.29
CA GLN A 78 -3.47 -4.76 27.05
C GLN A 78 -4.03 -4.42 28.44
N SER A 79 -3.42 -3.44 29.11
CA SER A 79 -3.90 -2.96 30.41
C SER A 79 -5.29 -2.29 30.34
N TYR A 80 -5.66 -1.74 29.18
CA TYR A 80 -6.98 -1.17 28.93
C TYR A 80 -8.02 -2.27 28.65
N ALA A 81 -7.69 -3.27 27.82
CA ALA A 81 -8.55 -4.41 27.53
C ALA A 81 -8.93 -5.17 28.81
N GLN A 82 -7.96 -5.44 29.69
CA GLN A 82 -8.19 -6.09 30.99
C GLN A 82 -9.12 -5.29 31.93
N LYS A 83 -9.22 -3.96 31.74
CA LYS A 83 -10.16 -3.08 32.47
C LYS A 83 -11.60 -3.16 31.93
N GLN A 84 -11.80 -3.46 30.65
CA GLN A 84 -13.13 -3.58 30.04
C GLN A 84 -13.83 -4.89 30.46
N GLU A 85 -13.10 -6.01 30.49
CA GLU A 85 -13.66 -7.31 30.88
C GLU A 85 -14.06 -7.38 32.37
N THR A 86 -13.42 -6.56 33.23
CA THR A 86 -13.80 -6.45 34.65
C THR A 86 -14.90 -5.42 34.93
N GLY A 87 -15.52 -4.85 33.89
CA GLY A 87 -16.54 -3.79 33.98
C GLY A 87 -17.99 -4.22 33.81
N THR A 88 -18.27 -5.49 33.48
CA THR A 88 -19.64 -6.03 33.38
C THR A 88 -20.08 -6.63 34.71
N GLU A 89 -21.22 -6.15 35.20
CA GLU A 89 -21.78 -6.34 36.54
C GLU A 89 -21.88 -7.82 36.97
N GLY A 90 -21.30 -8.12 38.14
CA GLY A 90 -21.58 -9.31 38.93
C GLY A 90 -22.16 -8.92 40.27
N ALA A 91 -23.48 -8.72 40.32
CA ALA A 91 -24.22 -8.68 41.58
C ALA A 91 -24.38 -10.11 42.11
N PHE A 92 -23.55 -10.53 43.06
CA PHE A 92 -23.89 -11.44 44.19
C PHE A 92 -22.65 -11.68 45.09
N GLY A 93 -22.81 -11.52 46.41
CA GLY A 93 -21.99 -12.21 47.42
C GLY A 93 -20.92 -11.42 48.20
N THR A 94 -21.38 -10.80 49.30
CA THR A 94 -20.79 -10.80 50.65
C THR A 94 -19.30 -10.42 50.86
N GLU A 95 -19.14 -9.25 51.50
CA GLU A 95 -18.12 -8.84 52.48
C GLU A 95 -16.63 -9.03 52.13
N GLY A 96 -15.96 -7.92 51.75
CA GLY A 96 -14.48 -7.87 51.78
C GLY A 96 -13.74 -6.99 50.74
N LYS A 97 -14.40 -6.05 50.03
CA LYS A 97 -13.82 -5.37 48.85
C LYS A 97 -13.81 -3.82 48.86
N SER A 98 -13.71 -3.16 50.02
CA SER A 98 -13.61 -1.68 50.04
C SER A 98 -12.18 -1.12 49.83
N THR A 99 -11.14 -1.88 50.15
CA THR A 99 -9.73 -1.42 49.99
C THR A 99 -9.13 -1.68 48.61
N LEU A 100 -9.75 -2.54 47.79
CA LEU A 100 -9.21 -2.92 46.47
C LEU A 100 -9.68 -1.99 45.33
N ASN A 101 -10.85 -1.36 45.46
CA ASN A 101 -11.36 -0.41 44.45
C ASN A 101 -10.60 0.92 44.46
N THR A 102 -10.18 1.41 45.61
CA THR A 102 -9.35 2.63 45.73
C THR A 102 -7.94 2.40 45.18
N MET A 103 -7.38 1.19 45.31
CA MET A 103 -6.07 0.86 44.74
C MET A 103 -6.10 0.78 43.20
N LYS A 104 -7.22 0.31 42.61
CA LYS A 104 -7.39 0.17 41.15
C LYS A 104 -7.66 1.51 40.44
N SER A 105 -8.27 2.50 41.11
CA SER A 105 -8.46 3.85 40.56
C SER A 105 -7.15 4.66 40.55
N ILE A 106 -6.28 4.44 41.54
CA ILE A 106 -4.93 5.02 41.58
C ILE A 106 -4.09 4.53 40.39
N SER A 107 -4.30 3.28 39.93
CA SER A 107 -3.58 2.70 38.78
C SER A 107 -3.93 3.32 37.42
N LYS A 108 -5.12 3.91 37.23
CA LYS A 108 -5.50 4.57 35.96
C LYS A 108 -4.81 5.92 35.82
N LEU A 109 -4.82 6.72 36.89
CA LEU A 109 -4.09 7.99 36.97
C LEU A 109 -2.58 7.74 36.83
N SER A 110 -2.06 6.68 37.47
CA SER A 110 -0.64 6.36 37.34
C SER A 110 -0.27 5.87 35.94
N LEU A 111 -1.11 5.12 35.22
CA LEU A 111 -0.75 4.61 33.90
C LEU A 111 -0.85 5.67 32.80
N SER A 112 -1.89 6.51 32.81
CA SER A 112 -1.95 7.63 31.86
C SER A 112 -0.82 8.63 32.12
N GLU A 113 -0.43 8.82 33.38
CA GLU A 113 0.70 9.66 33.77
C GLU A 113 2.06 9.04 33.42
N LEU A 114 2.21 7.72 33.58
CA LEU A 114 3.39 7.00 33.10
C LEU A 114 3.47 7.02 31.58
N ALA A 115 2.34 6.85 30.90
CA ALA A 115 2.25 6.92 29.44
C ALA A 115 2.56 8.33 28.93
N SER A 116 2.11 9.40 29.62
CA SER A 116 2.42 10.78 29.25
C SER A 116 3.89 11.12 29.49
N GLN A 117 4.46 10.68 30.62
CA GLN A 117 5.87 10.86 30.94
C GLN A 117 6.77 10.09 29.98
N TYR A 118 6.41 8.85 29.64
CA TYR A 118 7.12 8.05 28.66
C TYR A 118 6.97 8.60 27.23
N ALA A 119 5.76 8.96 26.81
CA ALA A 119 5.48 9.58 25.52
C ALA A 119 6.27 10.87 25.29
N SER A 120 6.53 11.65 26.35
CA SER A 120 7.30 12.89 26.24
C SER A 120 8.75 12.70 25.77
N SER A 121 9.28 11.47 25.85
CA SER A 121 10.63 11.12 25.41
C SER A 121 10.72 10.72 23.94
N PHE A 122 9.59 10.61 23.24
CA PHE A 122 9.52 10.17 21.84
C PHE A 122 9.05 11.29 20.91
N PRO A 123 9.52 11.30 19.65
CA PRO A 123 8.99 12.21 18.65
C PRO A 123 7.51 11.93 18.36
N SER A 124 6.78 12.97 17.94
CA SER A 124 5.45 12.79 17.33
C SER A 124 5.64 12.05 16.00
N PRO A 125 4.73 11.12 15.62
CA PRO A 125 3.41 10.81 16.20
C PRO A 125 3.42 9.68 17.26
N ILE A 126 4.56 9.04 17.54
CA ILE A 126 4.64 7.89 18.45
C ILE A 126 4.16 8.28 19.85
N SER A 127 4.55 9.48 20.30
CA SER A 127 4.11 10.04 21.58
C SER A 127 2.59 10.22 21.66
N ASP A 128 1.94 10.56 20.54
CA ASP A 128 0.49 10.73 20.48
C ASP A 128 -0.21 9.38 20.46
N TRP A 129 0.32 8.40 19.70
CA TRP A 129 -0.18 7.01 19.72
C TRP A 129 -0.10 6.37 21.11
N ILE A 130 0.96 6.62 21.87
CA ILE A 130 1.10 6.11 23.25
C ILE A 130 0.01 6.71 24.15
N LYS A 131 -0.23 8.02 24.07
CA LYS A 131 -1.28 8.71 24.86
C LYS A 131 -2.67 8.22 24.49
N ASP A 132 -2.94 8.12 23.19
CA ASP A 132 -4.22 7.66 22.64
C ASP A 132 -4.48 6.21 23.01
N ALA A 133 -3.46 5.35 22.97
CA ALA A 133 -3.58 3.96 23.38
C ALA A 133 -3.86 3.80 24.88
N ALA A 134 -3.26 4.64 25.72
CA ALA A 134 -3.54 4.64 27.16
C ALA A 134 -4.98 5.12 27.47
N ALA A 135 -5.54 6.00 26.64
CA ALA A 135 -6.87 6.58 26.83
C ALA A 135 -8.01 5.75 26.22
N LYS A 136 -7.81 5.23 25.00
CA LYS A 136 -8.85 4.62 24.15
C LYS A 136 -8.56 3.16 23.75
N GLY A 137 -7.38 2.63 24.10
CA GLY A 137 -6.96 1.29 23.67
C GLY A 137 -6.51 1.25 22.22
N ASP A 138 -6.86 0.19 21.49
CA ASP A 138 -6.47 -0.02 20.08
C ASP A 138 -7.38 0.71 19.06
N GLU A 139 -8.46 1.36 19.47
CA GLU A 139 -9.40 2.04 18.57
C GLU A 139 -8.71 3.03 17.61
N PRO A 140 -7.83 3.94 18.07
CA PRO A 140 -7.19 4.92 17.18
C PRO A 140 -6.26 4.29 16.15
N LEU A 141 -5.64 3.15 16.50
CA LEU A 141 -4.77 2.37 15.63
C LEU A 141 -5.58 1.59 14.58
N ASN A 142 -6.74 1.07 14.97
CA ASN A 142 -7.68 0.44 14.05
C ASN A 142 -8.35 1.45 13.11
N ASP A 143 -8.63 2.66 13.58
CA ASP A 143 -9.12 3.75 12.75
C ASP A 143 -8.10 4.13 11.67
N LEU A 144 -6.81 4.19 12.04
CA LEU A 144 -5.72 4.42 11.09
C LEU A 144 -5.60 3.31 10.03
N LYS A 145 -5.78 2.03 10.42
CA LYS A 145 -5.85 0.89 9.48
C LYS A 145 -7.01 1.03 8.49
N ASN A 146 -8.14 1.55 8.93
CA ASN A 146 -9.33 1.74 8.09
C ASN A 146 -9.23 2.98 7.20
N GLN A 147 -8.34 3.91 7.54
CA GLN A 147 -8.07 5.12 6.78
C GLN A 147 -7.19 4.82 5.56
N VAL A 148 -7.66 5.20 4.37
CA VAL A 148 -6.91 5.05 3.10
C VAL A 148 -6.83 6.37 2.33
N ALA A 149 -7.28 7.46 2.94
CA ALA A 149 -7.07 8.79 2.40
C ALA A 149 -5.64 9.23 2.70
N GLU A 150 -4.84 9.41 1.64
CA GLU A 150 -3.49 9.98 1.70
C GLU A 150 -3.48 11.28 2.53
N SER A 151 -4.51 12.12 2.43
CA SER A 151 -4.62 13.38 3.18
C SER A 151 -4.66 13.24 4.70
N VAL A 152 -4.96 12.04 5.21
CA VAL A 152 -4.97 11.75 6.66
C VAL A 152 -3.78 10.89 7.07
N LEU A 153 -3.31 10.00 6.19
CA LEU A 153 -2.11 9.19 6.44
C LEU A 153 -0.82 10.03 6.33
N ASP A 154 -0.76 10.94 5.36
CA ASP A 154 0.38 11.82 5.11
C ASP A 154 0.80 12.64 6.34
N PRO A 155 -0.07 13.44 6.99
CA PRO A 155 0.35 14.27 8.13
C PRO A 155 0.80 13.45 9.35
N VAL A 156 0.32 12.22 9.49
CA VAL A 156 0.68 11.35 10.62
C VAL A 156 2.01 10.65 10.35
N VAL A 157 2.23 10.14 9.13
CA VAL A 157 3.38 9.27 8.83
C VAL A 157 4.56 10.03 8.22
N LYS A 158 4.34 11.14 7.51
CA LYS A 158 5.42 11.96 6.93
C LYS A 158 6.46 12.43 7.95
N PRO A 159 6.09 12.82 9.18
CA PRO A 159 7.08 13.16 10.21
C PRO A 159 8.06 12.01 10.52
N ILE A 160 7.59 10.75 10.48
CA ILE A 160 8.43 9.56 10.69
C ILE A 160 9.31 9.30 9.47
N LEU A 161 8.80 9.59 8.27
CA LEU A 161 9.55 9.43 7.02
C LEU A 161 10.66 10.48 6.86
N HIS A 162 10.43 11.71 7.33
CA HIS A 162 11.35 12.85 7.19
C HIS A 162 12.82 12.53 7.49
N PRO A 163 13.20 11.95 8.66
CA PRO A 163 14.61 11.66 8.96
C PRO A 163 15.25 10.68 7.96
N PHE A 164 14.45 9.84 7.30
CA PHE A 164 14.95 8.92 6.27
C PHE A 164 14.94 9.52 4.86
N LEU A 165 14.25 10.65 4.65
CA LEU A 165 14.26 11.39 3.40
C LEU A 165 15.50 12.29 3.28
N ASP A 166 16.06 12.72 4.41
CA ASP A 166 17.26 13.55 4.47
C ASP A 166 18.46 12.84 3.80
N GLY A 167 18.95 13.40 2.70
CA GLY A 167 20.05 12.82 1.91
C GLY A 167 19.62 11.88 0.77
N THR A 168 18.32 11.72 0.53
CA THR A 168 17.79 11.00 -0.63
C THR A 168 17.45 11.94 -1.80
N LEU A 169 17.17 11.37 -2.98
CA LEU A 169 16.67 12.12 -4.15
C LEU A 169 15.14 12.28 -4.11
N LEU A 170 14.48 11.75 -3.08
CA LEU A 170 13.03 11.76 -2.95
C LEU A 170 12.56 13.13 -2.46
N LYS A 171 11.51 13.64 -3.10
CA LYS A 171 10.83 14.86 -2.65
C LYS A 171 9.61 14.48 -1.81
N GLU A 172 9.53 15.02 -0.60
CA GLU A 172 8.42 14.75 0.32
C GLU A 172 7.05 15.09 -0.28
N GLU A 173 6.96 16.16 -1.07
CA GLU A 173 5.72 16.60 -1.74
C GLU A 173 5.13 15.55 -2.70
N ARG A 174 5.98 14.69 -3.26
CA ARG A 174 5.60 13.68 -4.26
C ARG A 174 5.46 12.29 -3.66
N LEU A 175 5.78 12.17 -2.37
CA LEU A 175 5.65 10.96 -1.60
C LEU A 175 4.29 10.96 -0.90
N HIS A 176 3.53 9.91 -1.12
CA HIS A 176 2.20 9.72 -0.53
C HIS A 176 2.13 8.37 0.16
N VAL A 177 1.54 8.35 1.35
CA VAL A 177 1.31 7.09 2.08
C VAL A 177 0.00 6.50 1.59
N SER A 178 0.11 5.42 0.82
CA SER A 178 -1.06 4.76 0.24
C SER A 178 -1.79 3.90 1.26
N ARG A 179 -1.03 3.22 2.14
CA ARG A 179 -1.60 2.27 3.11
C ARG A 179 -0.67 2.01 4.29
N ILE A 180 -1.29 1.68 5.42
CA ILE A 180 -0.62 1.17 6.62
C ILE A 180 -1.27 -0.14 7.04
N PHE A 181 -0.46 -1.11 7.44
CA PHE A 181 -0.88 -2.35 8.08
C PHE A 181 -0.58 -2.20 9.57
N VAL A 182 -1.63 -2.31 10.40
CA VAL A 182 -1.53 -2.12 11.85
C VAL A 182 -1.85 -3.46 12.52
N PRO A 183 -1.03 -3.92 13.48
CA PRO A 183 -1.26 -5.18 14.19
C PRO A 183 -2.47 -5.11 15.13
N ASP A 184 -3.13 -6.26 15.36
CA ASP A 184 -4.14 -6.39 16.42
C ASP A 184 -3.44 -6.58 17.78
N LEU A 185 -3.36 -5.49 18.54
CA LEU A 185 -2.72 -5.46 19.85
C LEU A 185 -3.57 -6.10 20.97
N LYS A 186 -4.87 -6.37 20.75
CA LYS A 186 -5.74 -7.01 21.75
C LYS A 186 -5.62 -8.51 21.71
N LYS A 187 -5.70 -9.09 20.51
CA LYS A 187 -5.75 -10.54 20.32
C LYS A 187 -4.36 -11.15 20.11
N GLY A 188 -3.34 -10.33 19.89
CA GLY A 188 -2.02 -10.83 19.50
C GLY A 188 -2.13 -11.71 18.26
N LYS A 189 -2.98 -11.34 17.29
CA LYS A 189 -3.07 -12.05 16.01
C LYS A 189 -2.45 -11.14 14.97
N THR A 190 -1.53 -11.68 14.15
CA THR A 190 -0.79 -10.94 13.10
C THR A 190 0.03 -9.75 13.62
N PRO A 191 1.16 -9.97 14.32
CA PRO A 191 2.01 -8.90 14.86
C PRO A 191 2.91 -8.29 13.78
N TYR A 192 2.33 -7.85 12.67
CA TYR A 192 3.07 -7.22 11.59
C TYR A 192 2.60 -5.77 11.43
N PHE A 193 3.56 -4.85 11.44
CA PHE A 193 3.35 -3.49 11.02
C PHE A 193 3.89 -3.34 9.60
N GLY A 194 3.14 -2.66 8.75
CA GLY A 194 3.50 -2.51 7.35
C GLY A 194 3.20 -1.13 6.83
N LEU A 195 3.98 -0.70 5.86
CA LEU A 195 3.85 0.60 5.23
C LEU A 195 3.94 0.44 3.72
N GLU A 196 2.97 1.03 3.02
CA GLU A 196 2.96 1.16 1.58
C GLU A 196 3.05 2.65 1.21
N ILE A 197 4.15 3.01 0.56
CA ILE A 197 4.40 4.37 0.06
C ILE A 197 4.36 4.37 -1.47
N SER A 198 3.81 5.45 -2.01
CA SER A 198 3.78 5.73 -3.44
C SER A 198 4.53 7.01 -3.75
N TYR A 199 5.17 7.07 -4.92
CA TYR A 199 5.92 8.23 -5.38
C TYR A 199 5.59 8.58 -6.82
N GLU A 200 5.12 9.80 -7.05
CA GLU A 200 4.83 10.31 -8.39
C GLU A 200 6.11 10.81 -9.08
N LEU A 201 6.52 10.13 -10.17
CA LEU A 201 7.70 10.55 -10.92
C LEU A 201 7.56 11.97 -11.48
N PRO A 202 8.62 12.80 -11.41
CA PRO A 202 8.59 14.18 -11.89
C PRO A 202 8.47 14.34 -13.39
N ILE A 203 8.74 13.30 -14.18
CA ILE A 203 8.89 13.42 -15.62
C ILE A 203 7.88 12.49 -16.31
N GLN A 204 7.16 13.05 -17.28
CA GLN A 204 6.21 12.31 -18.11
C GLN A 204 6.98 11.59 -19.22
N VAL A 205 6.63 10.33 -19.49
CA VAL A 205 7.22 9.61 -20.62
C VAL A 205 6.78 10.30 -21.91
N PRO A 206 7.72 10.60 -22.85
CA PRO A 206 7.34 11.15 -24.14
C PRO A 206 6.31 10.22 -24.81
N PHE A 207 5.30 10.81 -25.44
CA PHE A 207 4.20 10.16 -26.19
C PHE A 207 3.07 9.50 -25.38
N ILE A 208 3.28 9.06 -24.14
CA ILE A 208 2.24 8.35 -23.38
C ILE A 208 1.39 9.31 -22.51
N GLY A 209 1.92 10.47 -22.11
CA GLY A 209 1.17 11.50 -21.36
C GLY A 209 0.61 11.05 -19.99
N ARG A 210 0.97 9.84 -19.54
CA ARG A 210 0.55 9.26 -18.27
C ARG A 210 1.62 9.53 -17.21
N ARG A 211 1.17 9.71 -15.97
CA ARG A 211 2.04 9.76 -14.80
C ARG A 211 2.41 8.34 -14.42
N ILE A 212 3.68 8.11 -14.10
CA ILE A 212 4.15 6.84 -13.56
C ILE A 212 4.28 7.01 -12.05
N VAL A 213 3.70 6.07 -11.32
CA VAL A 213 3.77 6.00 -9.87
C VAL A 213 4.61 4.79 -9.49
N LEU A 214 5.63 5.03 -8.68
CA LEU A 214 6.38 3.97 -8.01
C LEU A 214 5.66 3.59 -6.72
N GLN A 215 5.65 2.31 -6.38
CA GLN A 215 5.12 1.80 -5.13
C GLN A 215 6.18 0.97 -4.42
N ALA A 216 6.34 1.19 -3.13
CA ALA A 216 7.21 0.40 -2.27
C ALA A 216 6.42 -0.07 -1.05
N LYS A 217 6.59 -1.34 -0.71
CA LYS A 217 5.93 -1.98 0.42
C LYS A 217 6.98 -2.61 1.33
N ALA A 218 6.87 -2.35 2.63
CA ALA A 218 7.66 -2.99 3.66
C ALA A 218 6.75 -3.46 4.80
N GLU A 219 7.05 -4.63 5.36
CA GLU A 219 6.36 -5.22 6.51
C GLU A 219 7.42 -5.77 7.47
N GLU A 220 7.25 -5.52 8.76
CA GLU A 220 8.15 -5.98 9.81
C GLU A 220 7.34 -6.55 10.98
N ARG A 221 7.89 -7.58 11.62
CA ARG A 221 7.29 -8.14 12.82
C ARG A 221 7.51 -7.18 13.98
N VAL A 222 6.41 -6.88 14.64
CA VAL A 222 6.34 -6.00 15.79
C VAL A 222 6.84 -6.72 17.04
N TRP A 223 7.60 -6.01 17.87
CA TRP A 223 8.01 -6.52 19.19
C TRP A 223 6.85 -6.41 20.19
N ILE A 224 5.93 -7.39 20.24
CA ILE A 224 4.82 -7.43 21.22
C ILE A 224 4.88 -8.60 22.20
N GLY A 225 6.00 -9.32 22.23
CA GLY A 225 6.17 -10.53 23.06
C GLY A 225 5.74 -11.80 22.34
N ASP A 226 5.53 -12.87 23.11
CA ASP A 226 5.09 -14.15 22.55
C ASP A 226 3.63 -14.03 22.08
N THR A 227 3.41 -14.40 20.82
CA THR A 227 2.17 -14.14 20.09
C THR A 227 1.47 -15.45 19.69
N ASP A 228 1.91 -16.60 20.23
CA ASP A 228 1.39 -17.96 19.92
C ASP A 228 1.30 -18.29 18.42
N GLU A 229 1.93 -17.49 17.57
CA GLU A 229 1.86 -17.56 16.11
C GLU A 229 2.56 -18.81 15.56
N LEU A 230 3.59 -19.29 16.26
CA LEU A 230 4.35 -20.50 15.92
C LEU A 230 3.69 -21.79 16.43
N ASN A 231 2.80 -21.68 17.43
CA ASN A 231 2.08 -22.85 17.98
C ASN A 231 0.97 -23.34 17.04
N LYS A 232 0.59 -22.55 16.03
CA LYS A 232 -0.38 -22.96 15.00
C LYS A 232 0.11 -24.05 14.05
N ASP A 233 1.42 -24.30 13.96
CA ASP A 233 2.00 -25.27 13.02
C ASP A 233 2.37 -26.63 13.66
N SER A 234 2.14 -26.84 14.95
CA SER A 234 2.63 -28.03 15.69
C SER A 234 1.54 -28.94 16.28
N SER A 235 0.27 -28.71 15.94
CA SER A 235 -0.82 -29.64 16.29
C SER A 235 -1.48 -30.15 15.01
N GLY A 236 -1.08 -31.36 14.62
CA GLY A 236 -1.75 -32.14 13.58
C GLY A 236 -3.12 -32.63 14.08
N ASP A 237 -4.06 -31.71 14.20
CA ASP A 237 -5.47 -32.01 14.33
C ASP A 237 -6.15 -31.56 13.03
N GLU A 238 -6.75 -32.51 12.30
CA GLU A 238 -7.45 -32.31 11.03
C GLU A 238 -8.79 -31.56 11.23
N GLY A 239 -8.71 -30.36 11.80
CA GLY A 239 -9.82 -29.48 12.09
C GLY A 239 -9.51 -28.05 11.68
N THR A 240 -9.79 -27.74 10.41
CA THR A 240 -10.09 -26.42 9.83
C THR A 240 -9.65 -25.19 10.65
N GLN A 241 -8.40 -24.76 10.53
CA GLN A 241 -7.94 -23.45 11.03
C GLN A 241 -7.16 -22.67 9.97
N GLY A 242 -7.82 -21.67 9.40
CA GLY A 242 -7.26 -20.39 8.97
C GLY A 242 -6.17 -20.38 7.88
N GLU A 243 -6.41 -20.99 6.72
CA GLU A 243 -5.57 -20.75 5.54
C GLU A 243 -5.73 -19.29 5.07
N ALA A 244 -4.61 -18.59 4.82
CA ALA A 244 -4.62 -17.24 4.28
C ALA A 244 -5.41 -17.21 2.95
N ALA A 245 -6.26 -16.19 2.74
CA ALA A 245 -7.08 -16.15 1.56
C ALA A 245 -6.21 -16.12 0.29
N ILE A 246 -6.23 -17.15 -0.55
CA ILE A 246 -5.51 -17.16 -1.83
C ILE A 246 -6.44 -16.54 -2.87
N VAL A 247 -6.07 -15.38 -3.43
CA VAL A 247 -6.86 -14.76 -4.51
C VAL A 247 -6.76 -15.62 -5.77
N LEU A 248 -7.84 -16.32 -6.13
CA LEU A 248 -7.93 -17.21 -7.28
C LEU A 248 -8.15 -16.44 -8.59
N SER A 249 -8.92 -15.36 -8.54
CA SER A 249 -9.23 -14.55 -9.72
C SER A 249 -9.43 -13.09 -9.34
N LYS A 250 -8.82 -12.20 -10.12
CA LYS A 250 -8.96 -10.75 -10.01
C LYS A 250 -9.43 -10.15 -11.32
N PRO A 251 -10.23 -9.07 -11.29
CA PRO A 251 -10.65 -8.40 -12.50
C PRO A 251 -9.44 -7.70 -13.14
N SER A 252 -9.15 -8.02 -14.40
CA SER A 252 -8.02 -7.48 -15.16
C SER A 252 -8.42 -7.22 -16.62
N PRO A 253 -8.82 -5.98 -17.00
CA PRO A 253 -9.11 -4.80 -16.17
C PRO A 253 -10.58 -4.76 -15.70
N ALA A 254 -10.83 -4.07 -14.58
CA ALA A 254 -12.19 -3.72 -14.16
C ALA A 254 -12.64 -2.42 -14.87
N TYR A 255 -13.86 -2.36 -15.39
CA TYR A 255 -14.36 -1.14 -16.03
C TYR A 255 -15.19 -0.29 -15.05
N ALA A 256 -14.96 1.03 -15.04
CA ALA A 256 -15.81 1.95 -14.31
C ALA A 256 -17.28 1.81 -14.77
N GLY A 257 -18.22 1.77 -13.81
CA GLY A 257 -19.64 1.57 -14.08
C GLY A 257 -20.06 0.12 -14.39
N HIS A 258 -19.12 -0.83 -14.39
CA HIS A 258 -19.41 -2.25 -14.65
C HIS A 258 -19.27 -3.10 -13.39
N LYS A 259 -19.82 -4.32 -13.45
CA LYS A 259 -19.69 -5.30 -12.36
C LYS A 259 -18.30 -5.93 -12.42
N ALA A 260 -17.58 -5.89 -11.32
CA ALA A 260 -16.34 -6.61 -11.11
C ALA A 260 -16.61 -7.86 -10.25
N ILE A 261 -15.82 -8.91 -10.50
CA ILE A 261 -15.88 -10.17 -9.76
C ILE A 261 -14.47 -10.45 -9.24
N VAL A 262 -14.37 -10.79 -7.95
CA VAL A 262 -13.13 -11.30 -7.35
C VAL A 262 -13.46 -12.60 -6.63
N THR A 263 -12.58 -13.57 -6.80
CA THR A 263 -12.72 -14.90 -6.21
C THR A 263 -11.48 -15.16 -5.37
N ALA A 264 -11.67 -15.56 -4.12
CA ALA A 264 -10.59 -16.00 -3.25
C ALA A 264 -10.90 -17.38 -2.65
N LYS A 265 -9.85 -18.11 -2.32
CA LYS A 265 -9.91 -19.38 -1.59
C LYS A 265 -9.55 -19.11 -0.14
N VAL A 266 -10.41 -19.46 0.79
CA VAL A 266 -10.21 -19.41 2.24
C VAL A 266 -10.52 -20.79 2.83
N ALA A 267 -10.32 -20.98 4.13
CA ALA A 267 -10.71 -22.24 4.78
C ALA A 267 -12.22 -22.53 4.57
N PRO A 268 -12.61 -23.77 4.21
CA PRO A 268 -14.03 -24.13 4.03
C PRO A 268 -14.87 -23.76 5.26
N GLY A 269 -16.02 -23.12 5.04
CA GLY A 269 -16.89 -22.63 6.11
C GLY A 269 -16.41 -21.40 6.89
N SER A 270 -15.25 -20.81 6.55
CA SER A 270 -14.78 -19.56 7.16
C SER A 270 -15.46 -18.34 6.54
N THR A 271 -15.61 -17.28 7.34
CA THR A 271 -16.14 -15.99 6.85
C THR A 271 -14.97 -15.09 6.46
N ALA A 272 -15.07 -14.46 5.29
CA ALA A 272 -14.10 -13.50 4.79
C ALA A 272 -14.80 -12.18 4.45
N LYS A 273 -14.15 -11.07 4.78
CA LYS A 273 -14.61 -9.71 4.50
C LYS A 273 -13.78 -9.10 3.39
N LEU A 274 -14.42 -8.76 2.27
CA LEU A 274 -13.75 -8.02 1.21
C LEU A 274 -13.96 -6.51 1.38
N THR A 275 -12.85 -5.79 1.44
CA THR A 275 -12.82 -4.32 1.45
C THR A 275 -12.02 -3.82 0.24
N VAL A 276 -12.66 -3.03 -0.61
CA VAL A 276 -12.03 -2.43 -1.79
C VAL A 276 -11.74 -0.97 -1.50
N TYR A 277 -10.54 -0.52 -1.83
CA TYR A 277 -10.10 0.85 -1.56
C TYR A 277 -9.86 1.60 -2.88
N TYR A 278 -10.55 2.73 -3.02
CA TYR A 278 -10.39 3.68 -4.12
C TYR A 278 -9.78 5.00 -3.60
N LYS A 279 -9.40 5.92 -4.50
CA LYS A 279 -8.91 7.26 -4.12
C LYS A 279 -9.90 8.04 -3.27
N SER A 280 -11.21 7.82 -3.46
CA SER A 280 -12.26 8.45 -2.66
C SER A 280 -12.49 7.79 -1.29
N GLY A 281 -11.73 6.76 -0.94
CA GLY A 281 -11.89 5.98 0.29
C GLY A 281 -12.46 4.58 0.06
N VAL A 282 -12.95 3.97 1.14
CA VAL A 282 -13.51 2.61 1.15
C VAL A 282 -14.74 2.53 0.23
N SER A 283 -14.79 1.50 -0.59
CA SER A 283 -15.95 1.23 -1.44
C SER A 283 -17.17 0.85 -0.59
N GLN A 284 -18.24 1.63 -0.71
CA GLN A 284 -19.53 1.37 -0.06
C GLN A 284 -20.49 0.55 -0.96
N ALA A 285 -19.97 -0.19 -1.94
CA ALA A 285 -20.81 -0.93 -2.87
C ALA A 285 -21.64 -2.01 -2.13
N LYS A 286 -22.93 -2.13 -2.49
CA LYS A 286 -23.96 -2.95 -1.81
C LYS A 286 -23.65 -4.46 -1.68
N TYR A 287 -22.57 -4.94 -2.27
CA TYR A 287 -22.17 -6.36 -2.31
C TYR A 287 -20.70 -6.57 -1.91
N LEU A 288 -20.09 -5.56 -1.29
CA LEU A 288 -18.80 -5.67 -0.61
C LEU A 288 -19.06 -5.85 0.88
N GLY A 289 -18.43 -6.85 1.50
CA GLY A 289 -18.67 -7.21 2.88
C GLY A 289 -18.29 -8.64 3.19
N GLU A 290 -18.85 -9.15 4.29
CA GLU A 290 -18.62 -10.51 4.78
C GLU A 290 -19.38 -11.54 3.93
N VAL A 291 -18.65 -12.52 3.42
CA VAL A 291 -19.19 -13.69 2.69
C VAL A 291 -18.58 -14.93 3.32
N THR A 292 -19.43 -15.92 3.58
CA THR A 292 -19.01 -17.24 4.08
C THR A 292 -18.60 -18.13 2.91
N ALA A 293 -17.49 -18.83 3.07
CA ALA A 293 -16.94 -19.73 2.06
C ALA A 293 -17.81 -20.96 1.84
N ASP A 294 -17.88 -21.41 0.59
CA ASP A 294 -18.55 -22.66 0.23
C ASP A 294 -17.80 -23.91 0.72
N GLU A 295 -18.34 -25.10 0.44
CA GLU A 295 -17.74 -26.41 0.82
C GLU A 295 -16.33 -26.61 0.24
N ASN A 296 -15.97 -25.88 -0.82
CA ASN A 296 -14.65 -25.92 -1.45
C ASN A 296 -13.71 -24.82 -0.92
N GLY A 297 -14.17 -24.01 0.04
CA GLY A 297 -13.42 -22.86 0.55
C GLY A 297 -13.38 -21.68 -0.41
N ILE A 298 -14.28 -21.58 -1.38
CA ILE A 298 -14.31 -20.49 -2.36
C ILE A 298 -15.28 -19.41 -1.90
N VAL A 299 -14.82 -18.17 -1.93
CA VAL A 299 -15.60 -16.95 -1.70
C VAL A 299 -15.60 -16.10 -2.97
N GLU A 300 -16.79 -15.74 -3.45
CA GLU A 300 -16.99 -14.88 -4.61
C GLU A 300 -17.69 -13.58 -4.20
N TRP A 301 -17.10 -12.44 -4.56
CA TRP A 301 -17.75 -11.14 -4.43
C TRP A 301 -17.98 -10.53 -5.79
N LYS A 302 -19.20 -10.02 -5.98
CA LYS A 302 -19.63 -9.34 -7.20
C LYS A 302 -20.16 -7.96 -6.87
N TRP A 303 -19.39 -6.93 -7.17
CA TRP A 303 -19.76 -5.55 -6.88
C TRP A 303 -19.78 -4.67 -8.13
N LEU A 304 -20.47 -3.55 -8.04
CA LEU A 304 -20.47 -2.52 -9.08
C LEU A 304 -19.32 -1.54 -8.81
N VAL A 305 -18.41 -1.37 -9.76
CA VAL A 305 -17.40 -0.30 -9.71
C VAL A 305 -18.09 1.02 -10.01
N GLY A 306 -17.88 2.04 -9.15
CA GLY A 306 -18.48 3.35 -9.32
C GLY A 306 -18.19 3.96 -10.71
N GLY A 307 -19.19 4.61 -11.32
CA GLY A 307 -19.02 5.23 -12.64
C GLY A 307 -17.99 6.35 -12.67
N ASN A 308 -17.77 7.03 -11.54
CA ASN A 308 -16.81 8.11 -11.36
C ASN A 308 -15.46 7.63 -10.80
N THR A 309 -15.21 6.32 -10.76
CA THR A 309 -13.93 5.78 -10.29
C THR A 309 -12.82 6.18 -11.26
N THR A 310 -11.79 6.84 -10.74
CA THR A 310 -10.62 7.25 -11.53
C THR A 310 -9.94 6.01 -12.13
N PRO A 311 -9.50 6.04 -13.39
CA PRO A 311 -8.64 4.99 -13.93
C PRO A 311 -7.33 4.90 -13.16
N GLY A 312 -6.88 3.67 -12.88
CA GLY A 312 -5.66 3.42 -12.12
C GLY A 312 -5.66 2.09 -11.40
N THR A 313 -4.56 1.80 -10.71
CA THR A 313 -4.41 0.63 -9.87
C THR A 313 -5.05 0.86 -8.51
N TRP A 314 -5.94 -0.03 -8.11
CA TRP A 314 -6.64 -0.01 -6.83
C TRP A 314 -6.35 -1.28 -6.05
N THR A 315 -6.50 -1.19 -4.72
CA THR A 315 -6.15 -2.28 -3.80
C THR A 315 -7.41 -2.87 -3.20
N LEU A 316 -7.47 -4.20 -3.17
CA LEU A 316 -8.48 -4.97 -2.47
C LEU A 316 -7.83 -5.72 -1.31
N VAL A 317 -8.52 -5.75 -0.18
CA VAL A 317 -8.08 -6.48 1.02
C VAL A 317 -9.18 -7.41 1.46
N ILE A 318 -8.80 -8.66 1.64
CA ILE A 318 -9.65 -9.73 2.13
C ILE A 318 -9.19 -10.02 3.55
N GLU A 319 -10.07 -9.83 4.52
CA GLU A 319 -9.82 -10.12 5.93
C GLU A 319 -10.58 -11.39 6.29
N THR A 320 -9.87 -12.46 6.65
CA THR A 320 -10.47 -13.71 7.13
C THR A 320 -10.89 -13.55 8.60
N GLN A 321 -11.83 -14.36 9.09
CA GLN A 321 -12.28 -14.38 10.50
C GLN A 321 -11.14 -14.44 11.54
N ASP A 322 -9.99 -14.99 11.17
CA ASP A 322 -8.79 -15.06 12.00
C ASP A 322 -7.99 -13.74 12.07
N GLY A 323 -8.43 -12.68 11.40
CA GLY A 323 -7.73 -11.39 11.32
C GLY A 323 -6.60 -11.35 10.29
N ILE A 324 -6.37 -12.46 9.58
CA ILE A 324 -5.39 -12.54 8.50
C ILE A 324 -5.90 -11.73 7.31
N THR A 325 -5.09 -10.77 6.85
CA THR A 325 -5.44 -9.92 5.72
C THR A 325 -4.62 -10.30 4.48
N THR A 326 -5.29 -10.68 3.40
CA THR A 326 -4.67 -10.84 2.08
C THR A 326 -4.92 -9.59 1.26
N THR A 327 -3.84 -9.02 0.71
CA THR A 327 -3.91 -7.85 -0.16
C THR A 327 -3.67 -8.24 -1.61
N ALA A 328 -4.47 -7.69 -2.52
CA ALA A 328 -4.23 -7.79 -3.96
C ALA A 328 -4.51 -6.45 -4.66
N SER A 329 -3.85 -6.20 -5.79
CA SER A 329 -4.06 -5.02 -6.61
C SER A 329 -4.73 -5.38 -7.94
N PHE A 330 -5.64 -4.52 -8.40
CA PHE A 330 -6.36 -4.65 -9.66
C PHE A 330 -6.41 -3.30 -10.39
N ASN A 331 -6.40 -3.34 -11.73
CA ASN A 331 -6.45 -2.13 -12.56
C ASN A 331 -7.89 -1.79 -12.93
N VAL A 332 -8.27 -0.53 -12.81
CA VAL A 332 -9.55 0.01 -13.31
C VAL A 332 -9.31 0.91 -14.51
N GLU A 333 -10.10 0.70 -15.55
CA GLU A 333 -10.11 1.54 -16.75
C GLU A 333 -11.49 2.18 -16.95
N SER A 334 -11.52 3.40 -17.48
CA SER A 334 -12.78 4.01 -17.90
C SER A 334 -13.16 3.47 -19.28
N PRO A 335 -14.41 3.00 -19.49
CA PRO A 335 -14.86 2.49 -20.79
C PRO A 335 -14.87 3.56 -21.90
N ASN A 336 -14.66 4.84 -21.57
CA ASN A 336 -14.76 5.97 -22.49
C ASN A 336 -13.41 6.65 -22.78
N ASN A 337 -12.31 5.89 -22.84
CA ASN A 337 -11.02 6.41 -23.32
C ASN A 337 -10.88 6.09 -24.81
N LYS A 338 -11.50 6.93 -25.64
CA LYS A 338 -11.22 7.04 -27.08
C LYS A 338 -10.41 8.29 -27.34
#